data_AF-H0QY82-F1
#
_entry.id   AF-H0QY82-F1
#
_cell.length_a   1.000
_cell.length_b   1.000
_cell.length_c   1.000
_cell.angle_alpha   90.00
_cell.angle_beta   90.00
_cell.angle_gamma   90.00
#
_symmetry.space_group_name_H-M   'P 1'
#
loop_
_entity.id
_entity.type
_entity.pdbx_description
1 polymer ?
#
loop_
_entity_poly.entity_id
_entity_poly.type
_entity_poly.pdbx_seq_one_letter_code
_entity_poly.pdbx_strand_id
1 'polypeptide(L)'
;MGDYIRVPKEHMISLGQSLEHVRVQLEAENASGTTVTGYDHRHGGKVESSEDAFQGAWKTSIKMLAEAIGDLGKVSEAIGSGAKAIDSEVAKAANQAAGNLSQFNFHI
;
A
#
# COMPACT_ATOMS: atom_id res chain seq x y z
N MET A 1 -4.36 -11.85 29.34
CA MET A 1 -5.43 -12.10 28.37
C MET A 1 -4.94 -11.56 27.05
N GLY A 2 -4.69 -12.43 26.07
CA GLY A 2 -4.20 -12.01 24.74
C GLY A 2 -5.34 -11.39 23.96
N ASP A 3 -5.11 -10.22 23.38
CA ASP A 3 -6.09 -9.52 22.55
C ASP A 3 -6.30 -10.34 21.27
N TYR A 4 -7.47 -10.97 21.12
CA TYR A 4 -7.82 -11.74 19.92
C TYR A 4 -8.19 -10.77 18.80
N ILE A 5 -7.20 -10.13 18.21
CA ILE A 5 -7.39 -9.21 17.09
C ILE A 5 -7.74 -10.05 15.85
N ARG A 6 -8.99 -9.93 15.38
CA ARG A 6 -9.39 -10.46 14.07
C ARG A 6 -8.86 -9.54 12.98
N VAL A 7 -7.76 -9.94 12.36
CA VAL A 7 -7.19 -9.23 11.21
C VAL A 7 -7.99 -9.61 9.95
N PRO A 8 -8.59 -8.64 9.21
CA PRO A 8 -9.28 -8.93 7.96
C PRO A 8 -8.25 -9.12 6.84
N LYS A 9 -7.54 -10.26 6.85
CA LYS A 9 -6.35 -10.55 6.02
C LYS A 9 -6.52 -10.22 4.54
N GLU A 10 -7.56 -10.77 3.92
CA GLU A 10 -7.86 -10.56 2.49
C GLU A 10 -8.17 -9.08 2.18
N HIS A 11 -8.84 -8.39 3.10
CA HIS A 11 -9.09 -6.95 2.98
C HIS A 11 -7.79 -6.13 3.10
N MET A 12 -6.87 -6.50 3.99
CA MET A 12 -5.58 -5.81 4.15
C MET A 12 -4.67 -5.97 2.92
N ILE A 13 -4.67 -7.17 2.31
CA ILE A 13 -3.95 -7.42 1.05
C ILE A 13 -4.59 -6.62 -0.09
N SER A 14 -5.93 -6.66 -0.22
CA SER A 14 -6.66 -5.90 -1.24
C SER A 14 -6.47 -4.38 -1.09
N LEU A 15 -6.41 -3.88 0.15
CA LEU A 15 -6.12 -2.48 0.43
C LEU A 15 -4.71 -2.11 -0.02
N GLY A 16 -3.72 -2.96 0.25
CA GLY A 16 -2.34 -2.76 -0.21
C GLY A 16 -2.22 -2.62 -1.73
N GLN A 17 -2.86 -3.53 -2.45
CA GLN A 17 -2.93 -3.51 -3.92
C GLN A 17 -3.66 -2.27 -4.46
N SER A 18 -4.74 -1.85 -3.79
CA SER A 18 -5.51 -0.67 -4.18
C SER A 18 -4.70 0.62 -4.00
N LEU A 19 -3.95 0.72 -2.90
CA LEU A 19 -3.06 1.85 -2.63
C LEU A 19 -1.94 1.92 -3.66
N GLU A 20 -1.34 0.78 -4.02
CA GLU A 20 -0.32 0.72 -5.07
C GLU A 20 -0.86 1.19 -6.43
N HIS A 21 -2.09 0.81 -6.78
CA HIS A 21 -2.72 1.29 -8.00
C HIS A 21 -2.92 2.81 -8.00
N VAL A 22 -3.36 3.40 -6.88
CA VAL A 22 -3.50 4.85 -6.72
C VAL A 22 -2.14 5.54 -6.83
N ARG A 23 -1.08 4.97 -6.26
CA ARG A 23 0.30 5.47 -6.40
C ARG A 23 0.70 5.58 -7.86
N VAL A 24 0.51 4.49 -8.63
CA VAL A 24 0.85 4.44 -10.06
C VAL A 24 0.05 5.47 -10.86
N GLN A 25 -1.25 5.66 -10.55
CA GLN A 25 -2.07 6.68 -11.20
C GLN A 25 -1.57 8.10 -10.93
N LEU A 26 -1.26 8.42 -9.68
CA LEU A 26 -0.71 9.73 -9.29
C LEU A 26 0.61 10.02 -10.01
N GLU A 27 1.49 9.03 -10.13
CA GLU A 27 2.75 9.17 -10.86
C GLU A 27 2.54 9.37 -12.36
N ALA A 28 1.57 8.67 -12.95
CA ALA A 28 1.21 8.84 -14.36
C ALA A 28 0.60 10.22 -14.66
N GLU A 29 -0.25 10.74 -13.77
CA GLU A 29 -0.80 12.10 -13.87
C GLU A 29 0.29 13.17 -13.71
N ASN A 30 1.25 12.95 -12.82
CA ASN A 30 2.40 13.85 -12.70
C ASN A 30 3.27 13.87 -13.96
N ALA A 31 3.38 12.73 -14.65
CA ALA A 31 4.10 12.64 -15.92
C ALA A 31 3.35 13.27 -17.11
N SER A 32 2.01 13.34 -17.04
CA SER A 32 1.17 13.89 -18.11
C SER A 32 0.91 15.39 -18.00
N GLY A 33 1.24 16.02 -16.86
CA GLY A 33 1.20 17.47 -16.67
C GLY A 33 2.18 18.18 -17.61
N THR A 34 1.70 18.56 -18.80
CA THR A 34 2.44 19.24 -19.84
C THR A 34 2.56 20.75 -19.60
N THR A 35 3.67 21.30 -20.09
CA THR A 35 4.03 22.72 -20.09
C THR A 35 2.96 23.56 -20.82
N VAL A 36 2.45 24.60 -20.18
CA VAL A 36 1.65 25.62 -20.89
C VAL A 36 2.62 26.48 -21.70
N THR A 37 2.34 26.66 -22.98
CA THR A 37 3.13 27.54 -23.86
C THR A 37 2.24 28.62 -24.44
N GLY A 38 2.80 29.81 -24.71
CA GLY A 38 2.10 30.91 -25.39
C GLY A 38 1.77 32.13 -24.54
N TYR A 39 2.70 32.60 -23.70
CA TYR A 39 2.47 33.80 -22.91
C TYR A 39 2.65 35.11 -23.70
N ASP A 40 1.70 36.06 -23.54
CA ASP A 40 1.84 37.45 -24.03
C ASP A 40 3.08 38.11 -23.39
N HIS A 41 3.87 38.80 -24.21
CA HIS A 41 5.17 39.39 -23.91
C HIS A 41 5.10 40.44 -22.78
N ARG A 42 3.91 40.96 -22.46
CA ARG A 42 3.67 41.94 -21.38
C ARG A 42 3.52 41.32 -19.98
N HIS A 43 3.09 40.06 -19.89
CA HIS A 43 2.87 39.37 -18.62
C HIS A 43 3.59 38.02 -18.53
N GLY A 44 4.21 37.56 -19.63
CA GLY A 44 4.72 36.21 -19.74
C GLY A 44 5.77 35.82 -18.72
N GLY A 45 6.75 36.68 -18.41
CA GLY A 45 7.75 36.33 -17.40
C GLY A 45 7.19 36.12 -15.98
N LYS A 46 6.12 36.82 -15.59
CA LYS A 46 5.47 36.61 -14.28
C LYS A 46 4.58 35.37 -14.27
N VAL A 47 3.91 35.10 -15.39
CA VAL A 47 3.05 33.92 -15.49
C VAL A 47 3.88 32.66 -15.63
N GLU A 48 4.96 32.68 -16.42
CA GLU A 48 5.95 31.61 -16.57
C GLU A 48 6.62 31.27 -15.23
N SER A 49 7.15 32.26 -14.51
CA SER A 49 7.75 31.99 -13.18
C SER A 49 6.76 31.46 -12.13
N SER A 50 5.50 31.91 -12.19
CA SER A 50 4.45 31.39 -11.30
C SER A 50 4.04 29.96 -11.69
N GLU A 51 4.00 29.66 -12.99
CA GLU A 51 3.74 28.33 -13.51
C GLU A 51 4.87 27.36 -13.13
N ASP A 52 6.13 27.74 -13.33
CA ASP A 52 7.31 26.95 -12.95
C ASP A 52 7.30 26.63 -11.45
N ALA A 53 7.01 27.63 -10.61
CA ALA A 53 6.91 27.45 -9.17
C ALA A 53 5.76 26.49 -8.80
N PHE A 54 4.60 26.63 -9.43
CA PHE A 54 3.47 25.73 -9.24
C PHE A 54 3.80 24.30 -9.69
N GLN A 55 4.36 24.12 -10.88
CA GLN A 55 4.75 22.81 -11.41
C GLN A 55 5.80 22.12 -10.53
N GLY A 56 6.78 22.88 -10.02
CA GLY A 56 7.77 22.37 -9.08
C GLY A 56 7.13 21.88 -7.78
N ALA A 57 6.29 22.72 -7.15
CA ALA A 57 5.59 22.37 -5.92
C ALA A 57 4.64 21.18 -6.11
N TRP A 58 3.94 21.13 -7.25
CA TRP A 58 3.07 20.02 -7.64
C TRP A 58 3.83 18.71 -7.73
N LYS A 59 4.93 18.67 -8.50
CA LYS A 59 5.77 17.47 -8.69
C LYS A 59 6.31 16.94 -7.36
N THR A 60 6.80 17.83 -6.49
CA THR A 60 7.28 17.44 -5.16
C THR A 60 6.17 16.86 -4.30
N SER A 61 5.00 17.52 -4.29
CA SER A 61 3.86 17.09 -3.47
C SER A 61 3.32 15.73 -3.91
N ILE A 62 3.17 15.50 -5.21
CA ILE A 62 2.70 14.22 -5.74
C ILE A 62 3.69 13.11 -5.44
N LYS A 63 4.99 13.36 -5.58
CA LYS A 63 6.02 12.37 -5.22
C LYS A 63 5.93 11.96 -3.75
N MET A 64 5.84 12.92 -2.83
CA MET A 64 5.72 12.64 -1.40
C MET A 64 4.44 11.86 -1.07
N LEU A 65 3.32 12.22 -1.72
CA LEU A 65 2.06 11.51 -1.56
C LEU A 65 2.14 10.07 -2.07
N ALA A 66 2.74 9.87 -3.24
CA ALA A 66 2.94 8.55 -3.85
C ALA A 66 3.80 7.64 -2.95
N GLU A 67 4.90 8.17 -2.39
CA GLU A 67 5.76 7.44 -1.45
C GLU A 67 4.98 7.01 -0.19
N ALA A 68 4.24 7.95 0.43
CA ALA A 68 3.44 7.66 1.62
C ALA A 68 2.33 6.61 1.35
N ILE A 69 1.66 6.69 0.20
CA ILE A 69 0.65 5.72 -0.22
C ILE A 69 1.27 4.34 -0.45
N GLY A 70 2.43 4.28 -1.11
CA GLY A 70 3.15 3.03 -1.34
C GLY A 70 3.58 2.35 -0.03
N ASP A 71 4.06 3.12 0.94
CA ASP A 71 4.45 2.58 2.25
C ASP A 71 3.25 2.08 3.06
N LEU A 72 2.12 2.80 3.03
CA LEU A 72 0.85 2.31 3.60
C LEU A 72 0.40 1.01 2.93
N GLY A 73 0.59 0.89 1.62
CA GLY A 73 0.27 -0.31 0.87
C GLY A 73 1.07 -1.52 1.32
N LYS A 74 2.41 -1.37 1.41
CA LYS A 74 3.33 -2.42 1.88
C LYS A 74 3.01 -2.86 3.31
N VAL A 75 2.76 -1.91 4.22
CA VAL A 75 2.39 -2.22 5.61
C VAL A 75 1.09 -3.00 5.67
N SER A 76 0.10 -2.60 4.87
CA SER A 76 -1.20 -3.29 4.82
C SER A 76 -1.05 -4.74 4.34
N GLU A 77 -0.29 -4.95 3.26
CA GLU A 77 -0.01 -6.29 2.74
C GLU A 77 0.78 -7.15 3.72
N ALA A 78 1.78 -6.57 4.41
CA ALA A 78 2.57 -7.27 5.41
C ALA A 78 1.72 -7.74 6.60
N ILE A 79 0.77 -6.91 7.06
CA ILE A 79 -0.18 -7.28 8.12
C ILE A 79 -1.06 -8.45 7.66
N GLY A 80 -1.66 -8.36 6.47
CA GLY A 80 -2.53 -9.40 5.93
C GLY A 80 -1.80 -10.74 5.73
N SER A 81 -0.59 -10.68 5.16
CA SER A 81 0.25 -11.85 4.90
C SER A 81 0.78 -12.48 6.19
N GLY A 82 1.23 -11.67 7.14
CA GLY A 82 1.71 -12.14 8.44
C GLY A 82 0.61 -12.86 9.23
N ALA A 83 -0.60 -12.28 9.28
CA ALA A 83 -1.73 -12.93 9.92
C ALA A 83 -2.14 -14.23 9.20
N LYS A 84 -2.01 -14.31 7.87
CA LYS A 84 -2.25 -15.55 7.11
C LYS A 84 -1.23 -16.64 7.42
N ALA A 85 0.04 -16.27 7.59
CA ALA A 85 1.10 -17.19 7.97
C ALA A 85 0.87 -17.76 9.38
N ILE A 86 0.54 -16.91 10.35
CA ILE A 86 0.24 -17.33 11.73
C ILE A 86 -0.91 -18.34 11.75
N ASP A 87 -2.01 -18.06 11.05
CA ASP A 87 -3.15 -18.99 10.99
C ASP A 87 -2.77 -20.34 10.37
N SER A 88 -1.86 -20.36 9.39
CA SER A 88 -1.36 -21.60 8.79
C SER A 88 -0.50 -22.41 9.77
N GLU A 89 0.38 -21.74 10.52
CA GLU A 89 1.21 -22.39 11.54
C GLU A 89 0.37 -22.97 12.68
N VAL A 90 -0.63 -22.22 13.15
CA VAL A 90 -1.56 -22.68 14.19
C VAL A 90 -2.36 -23.88 13.70
N ALA A 91 -2.90 -23.85 12.48
CA ALA A 91 -3.63 -24.98 11.90
C ALA A 91 -2.74 -26.23 11.76
N LYS A 92 -1.47 -26.06 11.35
CA LYS A 92 -0.51 -27.15 11.27
C LYS A 92 -0.22 -27.76 12.64
N ALA A 93 0.03 -26.94 13.65
CA ALA A 93 0.27 -27.39 15.02
C ALA A 93 -0.94 -28.14 15.59
N ALA A 94 -2.16 -27.63 15.35
CA ALA A 94 -3.40 -28.29 15.77
C ALA A 94 -3.58 -29.67 15.12
N ASN A 95 -3.32 -29.77 13.81
CA ASN A 95 -3.40 -31.05 13.09
C ASN A 95 -2.38 -32.08 13.60
N GLN A 96 -1.16 -31.64 13.93
CA GLN A 96 -0.14 -32.51 14.53
C GLN A 96 -0.56 -33.00 15.92
N ALA A 97 -1.09 -32.11 16.77
CA ALA A 97 -1.58 -32.48 18.09
C ALA A 97 -2.74 -33.48 18.00
N ALA A 98 -3.69 -33.26 17.08
CA ALA A 98 -4.80 -34.18 16.83
C ALA A 98 -4.33 -35.56 16.34
N GLY A 99 -3.33 -35.60 15.45
CA GLY A 99 -2.72 -36.84 14.99
C GLY A 99 -2.07 -37.64 16.13
N ASN A 100 -1.33 -36.97 17.01
CA ASN A 100 -0.68 -37.60 18.16
C ASN A 100 -1.70 -38.17 19.17
N LEU A 101 -2.80 -37.44 19.42
CA LEU A 101 -3.90 -37.92 20.27
C LEU A 101 -4.59 -39.15 19.69
N SER A 102 -4.81 -39.19 18.37
CA SER A 102 -5.36 -40.35 17.68
C SER A 102 -4.47 -41.59 17.86
N GLN A 103 -3.15 -41.45 17.69
CA GLN A 103 -2.20 -42.56 17.87
C GLN A 103 -2.14 -43.10 19.30
N PHE A 104 -2.30 -42.23 20.29
CA PHE A 104 -2.32 -42.62 21.71
C PHE A 104 -3.53 -43.49 22.07
N ASN A 105 -4.70 -43.21 21.47
CA ASN A 105 -5.94 -43.96 21.74
C ASN A 105 -5.98 -45.37 21.12
N PHE A 106 -5.07 -45.71 20.20
CA PHE A 106 -4.97 -47.07 19.62
C PHE A 106 -3.97 -47.98 20.35
N HIS A 107 -3.31 -47.50 21.41
CA HIS A 107 -2.33 -48.26 22.21
C HIS A 107 -2.84 -48.58 23.64
N ILE A 108 -4.15 -48.50 23.87
CA ILE A 108 -4.84 -48.93 25.11
C ILE A 108 -5.87 -49.99 24.74
#